data_AF-A0A6J4L3G4-F1
#
_entry.id   AF-A0A6J4L3G4-F1
#
_cell.length_a   1.000
_cell.length_b   1.000
_cell.length_c   1.000
_cell.angle_alpha   90.00
_cell.angle_beta   90.00
_cell.angle_gamma   90.00
#
_symmetry.space_group_name_H-M   'P 1'
#
loop_
_entity.id
_entity.type
_entity.pdbx_description
1 polymer ?
#
loop_
_entity_poly.entity_id
_entity_poly.type
_entity_poly.pdbx_seq_one_letter_code
_entity_poly.pdbx_strand_id
1 'polypeptide(L)' 'MADLVDRDEQRRTMRREILSRWQKFNADDVEAMASTSDLRDGLRSRYGMTTLQADRVVAAWAKGRKF' A
#
# COMPACT_ATOMS: atom_id res chain seq x y z
N MET A 1 7.45 16.94 -17.59
CA MET A 1 6.78 17.19 -16.29
C MET A 1 5.55 16.31 -16.04
N ALA A 2 4.91 15.71 -17.05
CA ALA A 2 3.75 14.81 -16.86
C ALA A 2 4.05 13.53 -16.03
N ASP A 3 5.26 12.98 -16.18
CA ASP A 3 5.66 11.69 -15.57
C ASP A 3 5.76 11.70 -14.03
N LEU A 4 5.92 12.89 -13.42
CA LEU A 4 5.99 13.06 -11.96
C LEU A 4 4.60 13.22 -11.35
N VAL A 5 3.68 13.89 -12.06
CA VAL A 5 2.30 14.12 -11.60
C VAL A 5 1.53 12.80 -11.56
N ASP A 6 1.75 11.94 -12.56
CA ASP A 6 1.13 10.60 -12.63
C ASP A 6 1.53 9.72 -11.45
N ARG A 7 2.84 9.72 -11.10
CA ARG A 7 3.35 8.97 -9.93
C ARG A 7 2.80 9.47 -8.59
N ASP A 8 2.60 10.77 -8.45
CA ASP A 8 2.03 11.35 -7.23
C ASP A 8 0.53 11.06 -7.10
N GLU A 9 -0.20 11.08 -8.20
CA GLU A 9 -1.61 10.72 -8.23
C GLU A 9 -1.82 9.22 -7.95
N GLN A 10 -1.00 8.36 -8.55
CA GLN A 10 -0.96 6.92 -8.24
C GLN A 10 -0.67 6.65 -6.76
N ARG A 11 0.27 7.38 -6.14
CA ARG A 11 0.56 7.28 -4.70
C ARG A 11 -0.62 7.73 -3.85
N ARG A 12 -1.29 8.84 -4.16
CA ARG A 12 -2.48 9.27 -3.41
C ARG A 12 -3.63 8.27 -3.51
N THR A 13 -3.82 7.67 -4.68
CA THR A 13 -4.83 6.62 -4.89
C THR A 13 -4.44 5.34 -4.15
N MET A 14 -3.15 4.97 -4.13
CA MET A 14 -2.61 3.93 -3.25
C MET A 14 -2.99 4.14 -1.79
N ARG A 15 -2.63 5.29 -1.23
CA ARG A 15 -2.84 5.58 0.19
C ARG A 15 -4.31 5.55 0.59
N ARG A 16 -5.19 6.10 -0.25
CA ARG A 16 -6.64 6.08 -0.01
C ARG A 16 -7.21 4.66 0.01
N GLU A 17 -6.82 3.81 -0.94
CA GLU A 17 -7.26 2.41 -0.93
C GLU A 17 -6.68 1.64 0.25
N ILE A 18 -5.43 1.90 0.65
CA ILE A 18 -4.83 1.24 1.80
C ILE A 18 -5.63 1.56 3.07
N LEU A 19 -5.94 2.84 3.30
CA LEU A 19 -6.78 3.26 4.44
C LEU A 19 -8.18 2.64 4.41
N SER A 20 -8.78 2.55 3.22
CA SER A 20 -10.11 1.96 3.04
C SER A 20 -10.12 0.46 3.33
N ARG A 21 -9.11 -0.27 2.85
CA ARG A 21 -9.04 -1.74 2.93
C ARG A 21 -8.45 -2.24 4.26
N TRP A 22 -7.50 -1.51 4.83
CA TRP A 22 -6.78 -1.90 6.04
C TRP A 22 -6.93 -0.83 7.12
N GLN A 23 -8.06 -0.89 7.83
CA GLN A 23 -8.46 0.08 8.87
C GLN A 23 -7.49 0.20 10.06
N LYS A 24 -6.53 -0.71 10.23
CA LYS A 24 -5.49 -0.58 11.27
C LYS A 24 -4.41 0.42 10.88
N PHE A 25 -4.27 0.79 9.61
CA PHE A 25 -3.38 1.89 9.21
C PHE A 25 -4.09 3.22 9.45
N ASN A 26 -3.31 4.21 9.89
CA ASN A 26 -3.75 5.59 9.99
C ASN A 26 -3.17 6.42 8.83
N ALA A 27 -3.58 7.69 8.75
CA ALA A 27 -3.14 8.60 7.69
C ALA A 27 -1.62 8.78 7.66
N ASP A 28 -0.98 8.93 8.82
CA ASP A 28 0.48 9.05 8.94
C ASP A 28 1.22 7.83 8.40
N ASP A 29 0.72 6.62 8.66
CA ASP A 29 1.32 5.38 8.17
C ASP A 29 1.34 5.34 6.65
N VAL A 30 0.19 5.60 6.03
CA VAL A 30 0.10 5.56 4.57
C VAL A 30 0.80 6.74 3.93
N GLU A 31 0.88 7.89 4.60
CA GLU A 31 1.64 9.05 4.11
C GLU A 31 3.15 8.73 4.03
N ALA A 32 3.66 7.97 5.01
CA ALA A 32 5.03 7.47 4.99
C ALA A 32 5.25 6.34 3.97
N MET A 33 4.21 5.63 3.52
CA MET A 33 4.35 4.58 2.50
C MET A 33 4.73 5.18 1.15
N ALA A 34 5.89 4.75 0.64
CA ALA A 34 6.39 5.09 -0.69
C ALA A 34 6.11 3.98 -1.70
N SER A 35 5.98 2.74 -1.22
CA SER A 35 5.94 1.54 -2.05
C SER A 35 5.08 0.42 -1.47
N THR A 36 4.87 -0.63 -2.27
CA THR A 36 4.14 -1.83 -1.85
C THR A 36 4.91 -2.68 -0.83
N SER A 37 6.23 -2.50 -0.73
CA SER A 37 7.06 -3.11 0.32
C SER A 37 6.73 -2.53 1.70
N ASP A 38 6.51 -1.22 1.80
CA ASP A 38 6.12 -0.57 3.07
C ASP A 38 4.75 -1.08 3.54
N LEU A 39 3.83 -1.30 2.60
CA LEU A 39 2.54 -1.92 2.88
C LEU A 39 2.72 -3.34 3.44
N ARG A 40 3.60 -4.16 2.87
CA ARG A 40 3.88 -5.52 3.34
C ARG A 40 4.37 -5.52 4.78
N ASP A 41 5.36 -4.69 5.11
CA ASP A 41 5.90 -4.60 6.46
C ASP A 41 4.85 -4.06 7.45
N GLY A 42 4.04 -3.09 7.01
CA GLY A 42 2.89 -2.63 7.76
C GLY A 42 1.88 -3.74 8.05
N LEU A 43 1.57 -4.60 7.08
CA LEU A 43 0.65 -5.73 7.25
C LEU A 43 1.21 -6.76 8.24
N ARG A 44 2.51 -7.03 8.17
CA ARG A 44 3.19 -7.91 9.13
C ARG A 44 3.12 -7.34 10.54
N SER A 45 3.44 -6.05 10.70
CA SER A 45 3.49 -5.38 12.01
C SER A 45 2.09 -5.21 12.64
N ARG A 46 1.11 -4.69 11.90
CA ARG A 46 -0.22 -4.33 12.45
C ARG A 46 -1.22 -5.46 12.47
N TYR A 47 -1.11 -6.39 11.53
CA TYR A 47 -2.03 -7.53 11.41
C TYR A 47 -1.40 -8.85 11.85
N GLY A 48 -0.11 -8.87 12.23
CA GLY A 48 0.58 -10.09 12.65
C GLY A 48 0.71 -11.11 11.52
N MET A 49 0.66 -10.66 10.26
CA MET A 49 0.75 -11.55 9.11
C MET A 49 2.16 -12.11 8.96
N THR A 50 2.26 -13.37 8.53
CA THR A 50 3.54 -13.92 8.08
C THR A 50 4.00 -13.24 6.79
N THR A 51 5.30 -13.31 6.49
CA THR A 51 5.85 -12.75 5.24
C THR A 51 5.11 -13.26 4.01
N LEU A 52 4.84 -14.58 3.94
CA LEU A 52 4.12 -15.19 2.83
C LEU A 52 2.67 -14.68 2.69
N GLN A 53 1.97 -14.48 3.81
CA GLN A 53 0.61 -13.94 3.78
C GLN A 53 0.59 -12.48 3.32
N ALA A 54 1.49 -11.66 3.87
CA ALA A 54 1.61 -10.25 3.47
C ALA A 54 1.98 -10.13 1.99
N ASP A 55 2.94 -10.94 1.50
CA ASP A 55 3.32 -10.99 0.09
C ASP A 55 2.14 -11.34 -0.82
N ARG A 56 1.34 -12.35 -0.46
CA ARG A 56 0.15 -12.74 -1.23
C ARG A 56 -0.89 -11.63 -1.26
N VAL A 57 -1.12 -10.97 -0.13
CA VAL A 57 -2.09 -9.87 -0.01
C VAL A 57 -1.64 -8.68 -0.86
N VAL A 58 -0.37 -8.29 -0.76
CA VAL A 58 0.21 -7.21 -1.55
C VAL A 58 0.20 -7.56 -3.04
N ALA A 59 0.56 -8.78 -3.42
CA ALA A 59 0.53 -9.23 -4.81
C ALA A 59 -0.90 -9.25 -5.38
N ALA A 60 -1.89 -9.72 -4.60
CA ALA A 60 -3.29 -9.72 -5.02
C ALA A 60 -3.84 -8.30 -5.19
N TRP A 61 -3.48 -7.39 -4.26
CA TRP A 61 -3.85 -5.98 -4.35
C TRP A 61 -3.15 -5.29 -5.53
N ALA A 62 -1.86 -5.54 -5.74
CA ALA A 62 -1.09 -4.99 -6.85
C ALA A 62 -1.58 -5.53 -8.21
N LYS A 63 -1.97 -6.81 -8.31
CA LYS A 63 -2.50 -7.41 -9.54
C LYS A 63 -3.84 -6.78 -9.98
N GLY A 64 -4.61 -6.24 -9.04
CA GLY A 64 -5.83 -5.49 -9.34
C GLY A 64 -5.58 -4.09 -9.91
N ARG A 65 -4.33 -3.60 -9.79
CA ARG A 65 -3.89 -2.30 -10.30
C ARG A 65 -2.99 -2.55 -11.50
N LYS A 66 -3.49 -2.24 -12.70
CA LYS A 66 -2.60 -2.06 -13.85
C LYS A 66 -1.76 -0.82 -13.56
N PHE A 67 -0.61 -1.01 -12.92
CA PHE A 67 0.48 -0.03 -12.90
C PHE A 67 1.18 -0.05 -14.27
#